data_AF-A0A495ZW88-F1
#
_entry.id   AF-A0A495ZW88-F1
#
_cell.length_a   1.000
_cell.length_b   1.000
_cell.length_c   1.000
_cell.angle_alpha   90.00
_cell.angle_beta   90.00
_cell.angle_gamma   90.00
#
_symmetry.space_group_name_H-M   'P 1'
#
loop_
_entity.id
_entity.type
_entity.pdbx_description
1 polymer ?
#
loop_
_entity_poly.entity_id
_entity_poly.type
_entity_poly.pdbx_seq_one_letter_code
_entity_poly.pdbx_strand_id
1 'polypeptide(L)'
;MKKEIQTLSQVIERLDRLEKSIAKLNQQLSLFVDAVVTSKQKNFKTGEEVMAFYGRNKKQNADIVQEVFEKIGISGKPIPAEELQARMAKSGICAEDNEFSRAIIEEREK
;
A
#
# COMPACT_ATOMS: atom_id res chain seq x y z
N MET A 1 -34.67 3.04 18.22
CA MET A 1 -34.05 2.30 17.08
C MET A 1 -34.80 1.00 16.90
N LYS A 2 -35.56 0.83 15.81
CA LYS A 2 -36.20 -0.46 15.49
C LYS A 2 -35.12 -1.40 14.95
N LYS A 3 -34.82 -2.49 15.68
CA LYS A 3 -34.07 -3.61 15.11
C LYS A 3 -35.00 -4.29 14.12
N GLU A 4 -34.75 -4.15 12.83
CA GLU A 4 -35.38 -4.98 11.83
C GLU A 4 -35.00 -6.43 12.11
N ILE A 5 -35.98 -7.25 12.51
CA ILE A 5 -35.80 -8.68 12.71
C ILE A 5 -35.69 -9.27 11.31
N GLN A 6 -34.47 -9.37 10.80
CA GLN A 6 -34.22 -10.07 9.55
C GLN A 6 -34.56 -11.54 9.73
N THR A 7 -35.33 -12.09 8.81
CA THR A 7 -35.64 -13.51 8.86
C THR A 7 -34.36 -14.31 8.57
N LEU A 8 -34.26 -15.52 9.14
CA LEU A 8 -33.13 -16.44 8.90
C LEU A 8 -32.86 -16.63 7.40
N SER A 9 -33.91 -16.69 6.59
CA SER A 9 -33.83 -16.76 5.13
C SER A 9 -33.14 -15.54 4.50
N GLN A 10 -33.42 -14.33 4.97
CA GLN A 10 -32.75 -13.11 4.49
C GLN A 10 -31.26 -13.08 4.86
N VAL A 11 -30.91 -13.58 6.04
CA VAL A 11 -29.51 -13.68 6.48
C VAL A 11 -28.74 -14.69 5.62
N ILE A 12 -29.34 -15.84 5.33
CA ILE A 12 -28.75 -16.88 4.46
C ILE A 12 -28.50 -16.33 3.05
N GLU A 13 -29.49 -15.65 2.45
CA GLU A 13 -29.31 -15.04 1.13
C GLU A 13 -28.23 -13.96 1.10
N ARG A 14 -28.13 -13.16 2.17
CA ARG A 14 -27.08 -12.13 2.27
C ARG A 14 -25.70 -12.75 2.39
N LEU A 15 -25.56 -13.84 3.15
CA LEU A 15 -24.29 -14.58 3.29
C LEU A 15 -23.87 -15.18 1.96
N ASP A 16 -24.76 -15.87 1.24
CA ASP A 16 -24.46 -16.46 -0.07
C ASP A 16 -24.02 -15.41 -1.09
N ARG A 17 -24.65 -14.22 -1.10
CA ARG A 17 -24.22 -13.09 -1.95
C ARG A 17 -22.86 -12.54 -1.56
N LEU A 18 -22.55 -12.46 -0.27
CA LEU A 18 -21.25 -12.00 0.22
C LEU A 18 -20.14 -13.00 -0.11
N GLU A 19 -20.37 -14.29 0.09
CA GLU A 19 -19.41 -15.35 -0.27
C GLU A 19 -19.07 -15.32 -1.76
N LYS A 20 -20.08 -15.21 -2.63
CA LYS A 20 -19.88 -15.06 -4.08
C LYS A 20 -19.10 -13.79 -4.43
N SER A 21 -19.38 -12.68 -3.75
CA SER A 21 -18.68 -11.41 -3.97
C SER A 21 -17.21 -11.49 -3.54
N ILE A 22 -16.93 -12.12 -2.39
CA ILE A 22 -15.57 -12.35 -1.89
C ILE A 22 -14.80 -13.27 -2.85
N ALA A 23 -15.42 -14.36 -3.31
CA ALA A 23 -14.80 -15.27 -4.28
C ALA A 23 -14.42 -14.54 -5.58
N LYS A 24 -15.31 -13.67 -6.08
CA LYS A 24 -15.05 -12.85 -7.26
C LYS A 24 -13.92 -11.84 -7.02
N LEU A 25 -13.90 -11.15 -5.88
CA LEU A 25 -12.85 -10.20 -5.53
C LEU A 25 -11.49 -10.89 -5.41
N ASN A 26 -11.44 -12.07 -4.78
CA ASN A 26 -10.21 -12.86 -4.69
C ASN A 26 -9.69 -13.29 -6.06
N GLN A 27 -10.59 -13.68 -6.98
CA GLN A 27 -10.21 -14.00 -8.35
C GLN A 27 -9.65 -12.78 -9.09
N GLN A 28 -10.30 -11.62 -8.95
CA GLN A 28 -9.82 -10.36 -9.54
C GLN A 28 -8.47 -9.93 -8.97
N LEU A 29 -8.27 -10.09 -7.65
CA LEU A 29 -7.01 -9.83 -6.98
C LEU A 29 -5.92 -10.79 -7.45
N SER A 30 -6.20 -12.08 -7.61
CA SER A 30 -5.24 -13.04 -8.15
C SER A 30 -4.78 -12.63 -9.55
N LEU A 31 -5.73 -12.29 -10.44
CA LEU A 31 -5.40 -11.81 -11.79
C LEU A 31 -4.60 -10.52 -11.78
N PHE A 32 -4.91 -9.59 -10.87
CA PHE A 32 -4.15 -8.35 -10.70
C PHE A 32 -2.74 -8.62 -10.18
N VAL A 33 -2.58 -9.49 -9.18
CA VAL A 33 -1.28 -9.90 -8.65
C VAL A 33 -0.47 -10.56 -9.76
N ASP A 34 -1.05 -11.47 -10.55
CA ASP A 34 -0.35 -12.10 -11.67
C ASP A 34 0.05 -11.07 -12.75
N ALA A 35 -0.79 -10.07 -13.02
CA ALA A 35 -0.51 -8.99 -13.97
C ALA A 35 0.54 -7.99 -13.47
N VAL A 36 0.63 -7.76 -12.15
CA VAL A 36 1.60 -6.83 -11.55
C VAL A 36 2.93 -7.51 -11.24
N VAL A 37 2.90 -8.79 -10.84
CA VAL A 37 4.10 -9.58 -10.47
C VAL A 37 4.79 -10.19 -11.70
N THR A 38 4.18 -10.15 -12.88
CA THR A 38 4.83 -10.55 -14.15
C THR A 38 5.97 -9.63 -14.60
N SER A 39 6.19 -8.47 -13.93
CA SER A 39 7.50 -7.83 -14.02
C SER A 39 8.50 -8.70 -13.27
N LYS A 40 9.27 -9.53 -14.01
CA LYS A 40 10.43 -10.30 -13.53
C LYS A 40 10.96 -9.72 -12.22
N GLN A 41 10.69 -10.39 -11.10
CA GLN A 41 11.38 -10.07 -9.85
C GLN A 41 12.87 -10.23 -10.13
N LYS A 42 13.55 -9.12 -10.42
CA LYS A 42 14.99 -9.09 -10.36
C LYS A 42 15.31 -9.27 -8.89
N ASN A 43 15.89 -10.42 -8.57
CA ASN A 43 16.42 -10.70 -7.24
C ASN A 43 17.60 -9.76 -7.00
N PHE A 44 17.29 -8.53 -6.58
CA PHE A 44 18.28 -7.57 -6.13
C PHE A 44 18.87 -8.13 -4.84
N LYS A 45 20.18 -8.38 -4.85
CA LYS A 45 20.91 -8.96 -3.73
C LYS A 45 21.35 -7.89 -2.73
N THR A 46 21.40 -6.62 -3.17
CA THR A 46 21.86 -5.51 -2.35
C THR A 46 20.99 -4.27 -2.54
N GLY A 47 20.95 -3.39 -1.53
CA GLY A 47 20.24 -2.11 -1.60
C GLY A 47 20.77 -1.17 -2.68
N GLU A 48 22.06 -1.26 -3.03
CA GLU A 48 22.65 -0.51 -4.13
C GLU A 48 22.11 -0.92 -5.50
N GLU A 49 21.87 -2.22 -5.72
CA GLU A 49 21.28 -2.72 -6.97
C GLU A 49 19.85 -2.22 -7.15
N VAL A 50 19.10 -2.13 -6.05
CA VAL A 50 17.76 -1.52 -6.01
C VAL A 50 17.85 -0.03 -6.37
N MET A 51 18.70 0.72 -5.68
CA MET A 51 18.86 2.16 -5.91
C MET A 51 19.34 2.47 -7.34
N ALA A 52 20.25 1.67 -7.89
CA ALA A 52 20.72 1.83 -9.26
C ALA A 52 19.63 1.51 -10.29
N PHE A 53 18.79 0.50 -10.05
CA PHE A 53 17.68 0.15 -10.93
C PHE A 53 16.60 1.25 -10.96
N TYR A 54 16.17 1.71 -9.78
CA TYR A 54 15.19 2.80 -9.69
C TYR A 54 15.77 4.15 -10.12
N GLY A 55 17.08 4.36 -9.91
CA GLY A 55 17.81 5.56 -10.32
C GLY A 55 17.95 5.69 -11.84
N ARG A 56 18.20 4.59 -12.56
CA ARG A 56 18.35 4.59 -14.03
C ARG A 56 17.04 4.86 -14.77
N ASN A 57 15.92 4.43 -14.21
CA ASN A 57 14.59 4.58 -14.81
C ASN A 57 13.73 5.64 -14.09
N LYS A 58 14.36 6.68 -13.52
CA LYS A 58 13.68 7.72 -12.72
C LYS A 58 12.43 8.31 -13.38
N LYS A 59 12.45 8.54 -14.70
CA LYS A 59 11.29 9.06 -15.44
C LYS A 59 10.16 8.04 -15.60
N GLN A 60 10.47 6.85 -16.12
CA GLN A 60 9.46 5.78 -16.29
C GLN A 60 8.84 5.35 -14.94
N ASN A 61 9.64 5.29 -13.88
CA ASN A 61 9.14 4.96 -12.55
C ASN A 61 8.25 6.07 -11.98
N ALA A 62 8.56 7.35 -12.25
CA ALA A 62 7.71 8.45 -11.82
C ALA A 62 6.34 8.41 -12.51
N ASP A 63 6.30 8.11 -13.80
CA ASP A 63 5.04 8.03 -14.57
C ASP A 63 4.16 6.86 -14.09
N ILE A 64 4.76 5.69 -13.84
CA ILE A 64 4.06 4.51 -13.29
C ILE A 64 3.51 4.81 -11.88
N VAL A 65 4.32 5.44 -11.03
CA VAL A 65 3.89 5.80 -9.65
C VAL A 65 2.74 6.81 -9.70
N GLN A 66 2.79 7.80 -10.59
CA GLN A 66 1.72 8.77 -10.79
C GLN A 66 0.43 8.09 -11.26
N GLU A 67 0.49 7.18 -12.24
CA GLU A 67 -0.67 6.45 -12.73
C GLU A 67 -1.29 5.56 -11.63
N VAL A 68 -0.46 4.91 -10.81
CA VAL A 68 -0.93 4.12 -9.66
C VAL A 68 -1.60 5.00 -8.62
N PHE A 69 -0.99 6.15 -8.28
CA PHE A 69 -1.55 7.10 -7.31
C PHE A 69 -2.91 7.63 -7.76
N GLU A 70 -3.06 7.99 -9.03
CA GLU A 70 -4.34 8.42 -9.59
C GLU A 70 -5.41 7.32 -9.50
N LYS A 71 -5.05 6.07 -9.82
CA LYS A 71 -5.98 4.92 -9.72
C LYS A 71 -6.45 4.63 -8.30
N ILE A 72 -5.64 4.91 -7.28
CA ILE A 72 -6.01 4.72 -5.86
C ILE A 72 -6.55 6.00 -5.21
N GLY A 73 -6.83 7.04 -6.00
CA GLY A 73 -7.42 8.30 -5.53
C GLY A 73 -6.46 9.21 -4.76
N ILE A 74 -5.16 8.93 -4.79
CA ILE A 74 -4.13 9.80 -4.25
C ILE A 74 -3.84 10.88 -5.29
N SER A 75 -4.22 12.11 -4.97
CA SER A 75 -3.98 13.29 -5.81
C SER A 75 -3.14 14.32 -5.05
N GLY A 76 -2.36 15.10 -5.79
CA GLY A 76 -1.50 16.14 -5.23
C GLY A 76 -0.09 16.09 -5.80
N LYS A 77 0.69 17.13 -5.48
CA LYS A 77 2.11 17.16 -5.83
C LYS A 77 2.91 16.46 -4.73
N PRO A 78 3.96 15.69 -5.08
CA PRO A 78 4.90 15.18 -4.09
C PRO A 78 5.45 16.35 -3.26
N ILE A 79 5.44 16.19 -1.94
CA ILE A 79 6.06 17.15 -1.02
C ILE A 79 7.49 16.70 -0.70
N PRO A 80 8.42 17.64 -0.42
CA PRO A 80 9.76 17.32 0.04
C PRO A 80 9.73 16.48 1.33
N ALA A 81 10.78 15.68 1.55
CA ALA A 81 10.86 14.78 2.69
C ALA A 81 10.81 15.52 4.03
N GLU A 82 11.42 16.69 4.10
CA GLU A 82 11.46 17.57 5.27
C GLU A 82 10.05 18.09 5.59
N GLU A 83 9.27 18.42 4.56
CA GLU A 83 7.89 18.86 4.73
C GLU A 83 6.99 17.71 5.19
N LEU A 84 7.21 16.50 4.66
CA LEU A 84 6.50 15.30 5.11
C LEU A 84 6.80 15.01 6.59
N GLN A 85 8.07 15.03 6.98
CA GLN A 85 8.48 14.82 8.38
C GLN A 85 7.84 15.84 9.32
N ALA A 86 7.84 17.12 8.93
CA ALA A 86 7.19 18.17 9.74
C ALA A 86 5.68 17.95 9.90
N ARG A 87 4.99 17.44 8.87
CA ARG A 87 3.56 17.10 8.94
C ARG A 87 3.28 15.85 9.77
N MET A 88 4.15 14.85 9.68
CA MET A 88 4.07 13.62 10.48
C MET A 88 4.22 13.95 11.96
N ALA A 89 5.25 14.73 12.33
CA ALA A 89 5.45 15.18 13.71
C ALA A 89 4.27 16.00 14.23
N LYS A 90 3.71 16.92 13.42
CA LYS A 90 2.49 17.67 13.78
C LYS A 90 1.26 16.78 13.99
N SER A 91 1.22 15.62 13.33
CA SER A 91 0.16 14.62 13.48
C SER A 91 0.43 13.64 14.62
N GLY A 92 1.49 13.84 15.40
CA GLY A 92 1.89 12.96 16.50
C GLY A 92 2.54 11.65 16.05
N ILE A 93 3.03 11.58 14.80
CA ILE A 93 3.81 10.44 14.31
C ILE A 93 5.28 10.79 14.48
N CYS A 94 5.84 10.39 15.61
CA CYS A 94 7.25 10.61 15.96
C CYS A 94 8.05 9.32 15.73
N ALA A 95 9.33 9.45 15.39
CA ALA A 95 10.20 8.31 15.14
C ALA A 95 10.45 7.50 16.43
N GLU A 96 10.41 8.16 17.56
CA GLU A 96 10.64 7.62 18.89
C GLU A 96 9.50 6.69 19.34
N ASP A 97 8.32 6.84 18.76
CA ASP A 97 7.13 6.03 19.06
C ASP A 97 7.12 4.68 18.31
N ASN A 98 7.95 4.54 17.27
CA ASN A 98 8.03 3.33 16.46
C ASN A 98 9.27 2.51 16.84
N GLU A 99 9.05 1.26 17.26
CA GLU A 99 10.11 0.29 17.58
C GLU A 99 11.10 0.07 16.43
N PHE A 100 10.63 0.04 15.18
CA PHE A 100 11.51 -0.05 14.02
C PHE A 100 12.36 1.20 13.81
N SER A 101 11.76 2.38 13.99
CA SER A 101 12.48 3.65 13.83
C SER A 101 13.54 3.83 14.90
N ARG A 102 13.27 3.42 16.15
CA ARG A 102 14.25 3.41 17.24
C ARG A 102 15.47 2.53 16.92
N ALA A 103 15.24 1.30 16.49
CA ALA A 103 16.32 0.38 16.13
C ALA A 103 17.22 0.92 14.99
N ILE A 104 16.64 1.62 14.02
CA ILE A 104 17.39 2.24 12.92
C ILE A 104 18.24 3.42 13.40
N ILE A 105 17.71 4.25 14.31
CA ILE A 105 18.43 5.40 14.87
C ILE A 105 19.60 4.90 15.73
N GLU A 106 19.36 3.94 16.61
CA GLU A 106 20.39 3.36 17.48
C GLU A 106 21.56 2.74 16.69
N GLU A 107 21.27 2.04 15.59
CA GLU A 107 22.31 1.44 14.75
C GLU A 107 23.07 2.48 13.91
N ARG A 108 22.48 3.66 13.67
CA ARG A 108 23.14 4.77 12.97
C ARG A 108 24.03 5.60 13.89
N GLU A 109 23.70 5.70 15.17
CA GLU A 109 24.42 6.50 16.16
C GLU A 109 25.53 5.73 16.89
N LYS A 110 25.68 4.43 16.59
CA LYS A 110 26.80 3.58 16.97
C LYS A 110 28.06 3.84 16.13
#